data_AF-A0A945MWS2-F1
#
_entry.id   AF-A0A945MWS2-F1
#
_cell.length_a   1.000
_cell.length_b   1.000
_cell.length_c   1.000
_cell.angle_alpha   90.00
_cell.angle_beta   90.00
_cell.angle_gamma   90.00
#
_symmetry.space_group_name_H-M   'P 1'
#
loop_
_entity.id
_entity.type
_entity.pdbx_description
1 polymer ?
#
loop_
_entity_poly.entity_id
_entity_poly.type
_entity_poly.pdbx_seq_one_letter_code
_entity_poly.pdbx_strand_id
1 'polypeptide(L)'
;MGRGEVSGSVVPKIMLVAPPRRGGTITSRYLVPDRTHAAHAVTGAITLAHGIAASGTVADQVAILEKFPVTKFDIERPGGCSPEKYLCPPG
;
A
#
# COMPACT_ATOMS: atom_id res chain seq x y z
N MET A 1 -2.73 -13.68 13.28
CA MET A 1 -1.43 -14.30 12.97
C MET A 1 -0.87 -15.23 14.06
N GLY A 2 -1.44 -15.38 15.26
CA GLY A 2 -0.94 -16.36 16.25
C GLY A 2 0.48 -16.12 16.79
N ARG A 3 0.91 -14.86 16.93
CA ARG A 3 2.30 -14.50 17.25
C ARG A 3 2.56 -14.14 18.72
N GLY A 4 1.54 -14.20 19.59
CA GLY A 4 1.65 -13.82 20.99
C GLY A 4 2.04 -12.35 21.19
N GLU A 5 2.86 -12.10 22.21
CA GLU A 5 3.46 -10.79 22.54
C GLU A 5 4.56 -10.47 21.52
N VAL A 6 4.59 -9.23 21.00
CA VAL A 6 5.51 -8.83 19.91
C VAL A 6 6.23 -7.52 20.20
N SER A 7 6.34 -7.11 21.47
CA SER A 7 7.09 -5.93 21.88
C SER A 7 8.55 -6.05 21.46
N GLY A 8 9.08 -4.99 20.84
CA GLY A 8 10.44 -4.97 20.28
C GLY A 8 10.62 -5.81 19.00
N SER A 9 9.57 -6.43 18.47
CA SER A 9 9.63 -7.17 17.21
C SER A 9 9.47 -6.26 15.99
N VAL A 10 10.05 -6.64 14.84
CA VAL A 10 9.89 -5.91 13.56
C VAL A 10 8.62 -6.29 12.79
N VAL A 11 7.75 -7.08 13.40
CA VAL A 11 6.59 -7.72 12.78
C VAL A 11 5.43 -7.83 13.76
N PRO A 12 4.16 -7.63 13.34
CA PRO A 12 3.71 -7.35 11.97
C PRO A 12 4.22 -6.02 11.41
N LYS A 13 4.34 -5.99 10.08
CA LYS A 13 4.36 -4.72 9.35
C LYS A 13 2.93 -4.22 9.24
N ILE A 14 2.70 -2.95 9.53
CA ILE A 14 1.37 -2.34 9.53
C ILE A 14 1.27 -1.39 8.34
N MET A 15 0.11 -1.36 7.69
CA MET A 15 -0.17 -0.43 6.60
C MET A 15 -1.38 0.41 6.94
N LEU A 16 -1.21 1.72 7.02
CA LEU A 16 -2.32 2.66 7.01
C LEU A 16 -2.66 2.95 5.56
N VAL A 17 -3.94 2.94 5.21
CA VAL A 17 -4.43 3.15 3.84
C VAL A 17 -5.49 4.24 3.81
N ALA A 18 -5.54 4.98 2.71
CA ALA A 18 -6.52 6.03 2.45
C ALA A 18 -6.76 6.12 0.93
N PRO A 19 -7.84 6.78 0.49
CA PRO A 19 -8.04 7.03 -0.93
C PRO A 19 -6.83 7.74 -1.55
N PRO A 20 -6.53 7.50 -2.83
CA PRO A 20 -5.45 8.17 -3.53
C PRO A 20 -5.70 9.68 -3.61
N ARG A 21 -4.63 10.49 -3.55
CA ARG A 21 -4.72 11.96 -3.63
C ARG A 21 -4.12 12.53 -4.91
N ARG A 22 -3.34 11.73 -5.64
CA ARG A 22 -2.55 12.12 -6.82
C ARG A 22 -2.87 11.25 -8.03
N GLY A 23 -4.09 10.71 -8.09
CA GLY A 23 -4.53 9.85 -9.20
C GLY A 23 -3.92 8.44 -9.19
N GLY A 24 -3.29 8.01 -8.09
CA GLY A 24 -2.91 6.62 -7.91
C GLY A 24 -4.12 5.72 -7.62
N THR A 25 -3.86 4.46 -7.28
CA THR A 25 -4.88 3.50 -6.85
C THR A 25 -5.23 3.66 -5.38
N ILE A 26 -4.21 3.87 -4.52
CA ILE A 26 -4.40 3.99 -3.07
C ILE A 26 -3.24 4.76 -2.45
N THR A 27 -3.50 5.52 -1.39
CA THR A 27 -2.45 6.09 -0.54
C THR A 27 -2.13 5.14 0.59
N SER A 28 -0.84 4.90 0.86
CA SER A 28 -0.43 4.07 1.99
C SER A 28 0.77 4.62 2.77
N ARG A 29 0.85 4.26 4.06
CA ARG A 29 2.03 4.41 4.94
C ARG A 29 2.41 3.04 5.48
N TYR A 30 3.66 2.64 5.26
CA TYR A 30 4.21 1.35 5.66
C TYR A 30 5.00 1.50 6.97
N LEU A 31 4.57 0.84 8.03
CA LEU A 31 5.21 0.90 9.34
C LEU A 31 5.98 -0.39 9.65
N VAL A 32 7.16 -0.24 10.26
CA VAL A 32 8.04 -1.34 10.65
C VAL A 32 8.58 -1.17 12.08
N PRO A 33 7.83 -1.63 13.10
CA PRO A 33 6.38 -1.45 13.22
C PRO A 33 6.03 -0.06 13.80
N ASP A 34 6.98 0.61 14.46
CA ASP A 34 6.83 1.86 15.20
C ASP A 34 7.26 3.09 14.39
N ARG A 35 7.98 2.87 13.28
CA ARG A 35 8.44 3.92 12.37
C ARG A 35 7.84 3.76 10.99
N THR A 36 7.54 4.87 10.35
CA THR A 36 7.14 4.89 8.94
C THR A 36 8.38 4.70 8.08
N HIS A 37 8.36 3.72 7.20
CA HIS A 37 9.38 3.53 6.19
C HIS A 37 9.16 4.55 5.05
N ALA A 38 10.25 5.12 4.52
CA ALA A 38 10.17 6.09 3.43
C ALA A 38 9.50 5.51 2.17
N ALA A 39 9.59 4.19 2.01
CA ALA A 39 9.01 3.38 0.94
C ALA A 39 8.21 2.17 1.43
N HIS A 40 7.55 1.45 0.53
CA HIS A 40 7.08 0.10 0.82
C HIS A 40 8.20 -0.90 0.52
N ALA A 41 8.39 -1.88 1.39
CA ALA A 41 9.10 -3.09 0.99
C ALA A 41 8.27 -3.81 -0.09
N VAL A 42 8.92 -4.54 -1.00
CA VAL A 42 8.25 -5.30 -2.08
C VAL A 42 7.16 -6.21 -1.52
N THR A 43 7.45 -6.93 -0.43
CA THR A 43 6.47 -7.79 0.26
C THR A 43 5.26 -7.01 0.76
N GLY A 44 5.46 -5.81 1.28
CA GLY A 44 4.36 -4.93 1.72
C GLY A 44 3.49 -4.46 0.56
N ALA A 45 4.11 -4.07 -0.57
CA ALA A 45 3.38 -3.67 -1.76
C ALA A 45 2.53 -4.82 -2.34
N ILE A 46 3.08 -6.04 -2.41
CA ILE A 46 2.35 -7.23 -2.87
C ILE A 46 1.18 -7.55 -1.91
N THR A 47 1.41 -7.52 -0.60
CA THR A 47 0.33 -7.73 0.39
C THR A 47 -0.79 -6.70 0.22
N LEU A 48 -0.44 -5.43 -0.02
CA LEU A 48 -1.43 -4.38 -0.25
C LEU A 48 -2.22 -4.62 -1.54
N ALA A 49 -1.54 -4.93 -2.64
CA ALA A 49 -2.19 -5.26 -3.92
C ALA A 49 -3.15 -6.45 -3.77
N HIS A 50 -2.75 -7.48 -3.02
CA HIS A 50 -3.65 -8.61 -2.73
C HIS A 50 -4.84 -8.19 -1.87
N GLY A 51 -4.64 -7.33 -0.88
CA GLY A 51 -5.73 -6.74 -0.10
C GLY A 51 -6.73 -6.01 -0.98
N ILE A 52 -6.26 -5.18 -1.92
CA ILE A 52 -7.14 -4.47 -2.87
C ILE A 52 -7.94 -5.45 -3.72
N ALA A 53 -7.34 -6.55 -4.17
CA ALA A 53 -8.02 -7.53 -5.02
C ALA A 53 -9.00 -8.45 -4.25
N ALA A 54 -8.82 -8.60 -2.94
CA ALA A 54 -9.65 -9.45 -2.10
C ALA A 54 -10.88 -8.67 -1.59
N SER A 55 -12.07 -9.08 -2.03
CA SER A 55 -13.32 -8.42 -1.67
C SER A 55 -13.55 -8.39 -0.15
N GLY A 56 -14.01 -7.24 0.34
CA GLY A 56 -14.38 -7.04 1.74
C GLY A 56 -13.22 -6.62 2.65
N THR A 57 -12.00 -6.48 2.13
CA THR A 57 -10.90 -5.91 2.94
C THR A 57 -11.02 -4.39 3.03
N VAL A 58 -10.31 -3.80 4.00
CA VAL A 58 -10.20 -2.34 4.10
C VAL A 58 -9.51 -1.74 2.87
N ALA A 59 -8.58 -2.45 2.24
CA ALA A 59 -7.89 -1.95 1.06
C ALA A 59 -8.79 -1.95 -0.18
N ASP A 60 -9.60 -2.99 -0.36
CA ASP A 60 -10.65 -3.09 -1.40
C ASP A 60 -11.64 -1.91 -1.31
N GLN A 61 -12.09 -1.59 -0.11
CA GLN A 61 -13.05 -0.49 0.11
C GLN A 61 -12.49 0.92 -0.13
N VAL A 62 -11.18 1.07 -0.09
CA VAL A 62 -10.50 2.38 -0.08
C VAL A 62 -9.79 2.67 -1.40
N ALA A 63 -9.44 1.64 -2.16
CA ALA A 63 -8.79 1.79 -3.45
C ALA A 63 -9.75 2.36 -4.50
N ILE A 64 -9.21 3.17 -5.41
CA ILE A 64 -9.92 3.64 -6.60
C ILE A 64 -9.32 2.91 -7.80
N LEU A 65 -10.15 2.09 -8.44
CA LEU A 65 -9.78 1.30 -9.61
C LEU A 65 -10.52 1.86 -10.83
N GLU A 66 -9.77 2.40 -11.79
CA GLU A 66 -10.39 3.03 -12.97
C GLU A 66 -10.83 2.01 -14.04
N LYS A 67 -10.19 0.83 -14.13
CA LYS A 67 -10.44 -0.16 -15.20
C LYS A 67 -10.26 -1.59 -14.73
N PHE A 68 -11.17 -2.46 -15.16
CA PHE A 68 -11.04 -3.92 -15.07
C PHE A 68 -10.76 -4.53 -16.46
N PRO A 69 -9.89 -5.56 -16.57
CA PRO A 69 -9.09 -6.15 -15.49
C PRO A 69 -7.97 -5.20 -15.02
N VAL A 70 -7.73 -5.18 -13.71
CA VAL A 70 -6.66 -4.36 -13.13
C VAL A 70 -5.33 -5.04 -13.40
N THR A 71 -4.47 -4.41 -14.20
CA THR A 71 -3.13 -4.92 -14.52
C THR A 71 -2.03 -4.26 -13.70
N LYS A 72 -2.33 -3.17 -13.01
CA LYS A 72 -1.35 -2.35 -12.28
C LYS A 72 -1.99 -1.70 -11.04
N PHE A 73 -1.22 -1.64 -9.96
CA PHE A 73 -1.56 -0.92 -8.73
C PHE A 73 -0.55 0.20 -8.48
N ASP A 74 -1.01 1.45 -8.53
CA ASP A 74 -0.17 2.61 -8.24
C ASP A 74 -0.37 3.04 -6.77
N ILE A 75 0.63 2.77 -5.93
CA ILE A 75 0.58 3.04 -4.48
C ILE A 75 1.28 4.37 -4.19
N GLU A 76 0.53 5.36 -3.71
CA GLU A 76 1.06 6.64 -3.26
C GLU A 76 1.67 6.52 -1.86
N ARG A 77 2.91 6.98 -1.69
CA ARG A 77 3.67 6.91 -0.43
C ARG A 77 4.44 8.22 -0.18
N PRO A 78 5.02 8.44 1.03
CA PRO A 78 5.65 9.73 1.37
C PRO A 78 6.69 10.21 0.36
N GLY A 79 7.48 9.28 -0.19
CA GLY A 79 8.49 9.56 -1.21
C GLY A 79 7.97 9.65 -2.66
N GLY A 80 6.65 9.71 -2.88
CA GLY A 80 6.05 9.72 -4.22
C GLY A 80 5.31 8.41 -4.57
N CYS A 81 4.97 8.21 -5.85
CA CYS A 81 4.40 6.95 -6.34
C CYS A 81 5.53 5.98 -6.76
N SER A 82 5.34 4.67 -6.58
CA SER A 82 6.29 3.65 -7.02
C SER A 82 6.43 3.66 -8.56
N PRO A 83 7.65 3.76 -9.12
CA PRO A 83 7.84 3.84 -10.56
C PRO A 83 7.86 2.43 -11.17
N GLU A 84 6.71 1.79 -11.32
CA GLU A 84 6.57 0.76 -12.36
C GLU A 84 6.09 1.44 -13.65
N LYS A 85 7.08 1.95 -14.39
CA LYS A 85 7.07 2.53 -15.75
C LYS A 85 6.31 3.87 -15.94
N TYR A 86 7.11 4.95 -16.06
CA TYR A 86 6.91 6.11 -16.94
C TYR A 86 5.56 6.85 -16.96
N LEU A 87 4.85 7.04 -15.85
CA LEU A 87 3.63 7.87 -15.86
C LEU A 87 3.29 8.56 -14.53
N CYS A 88 4.30 9.11 -13.84
CA CYS A 88 4.02 10.18 -12.89
C CYS A 88 4.06 11.49 -13.69
N PRO A 89 2.93 12.13 -14.07
CA PRO A 89 3.01 13.45 -14.65
C PRO A 89 3.65 14.40 -13.62
N PRO A 90 4.59 15.28 -14.05
CA PRO A 90 5.06 16.35 -13.18
C PRO A 90 3.85 17.21 -12.82
N GLY A 91 3.71 17.48 -11.52
CA GLY A 91 2.73 18.46 -11.03
C GLY A 91 3.07 19.87 -11.46
#